data_AF-A0AB34FUI2-F1
#
_entry.id   AF-A0AB34FUI2-F1
#
_cell.length_a   1.000
_cell.length_b   1.000
_cell.length_c   1.000
_cell.angle_alpha   90.00
_cell.angle_beta   90.00
_cell.angle_gamma   90.00
#
_symmetry.space_group_name_H-M   'P 1'
#
loop_
_entity.id
_entity.type
_entity.pdbx_description
1 polymer ?
#
loop_
_entity_poly.entity_id
_entity_poly.type
_entity_poly.pdbx_seq_one_letter_code
_entity_poly.pdbx_strand_id
1 'polypeptide(L)'
;MGFLLSCKQAYHEGIAVFYTSNTILIENQPLIDGFLRQSNLPGQPRLLSLAVQQVTALNMTWHLVLFAQEDSIDEERRDRAQFETYLELLPRAFPKLRHLTLQFGLDLYSRMHWPDNVAEEMQVVFYDPLVLMSAKLPDIAETWIALPAGMMVATLDRCGSRPVLTAQEKSTIDSWDYFGGQLWYPFMDRTEDRGRPGKGLWLKCGQIKGPYWSIRTGEFFHLGLISCFGT
;
A
#
# COMPACT_ATOMS: atom_id res chain seq x y z
N MET A 1 13.37 -17.30 43.08
CA MET A 1 12.44 -16.58 42.18
C MET A 1 13.13 -15.80 41.06
N GLY A 2 14.42 -15.41 41.18
CA GLY A 2 15.12 -14.65 40.14
C GLY A 2 15.21 -15.33 38.75
N PHE A 3 15.42 -16.65 38.70
CA PHE A 3 15.52 -17.40 37.44
C PHE A 3 14.25 -17.31 36.57
N LEU A 4 13.06 -17.42 37.17
CA LEU A 4 11.79 -17.31 36.44
C LEU A 4 11.56 -15.89 35.89
N LEU A 5 11.98 -14.87 36.63
CA LEU A 5 11.91 -13.48 36.17
C LEU A 5 12.90 -13.23 35.02
N SER A 6 14.11 -13.78 35.10
CA SER A 6 15.10 -13.72 34.01
C SER A 6 14.61 -14.45 32.75
N CYS A 7 14.00 -15.63 32.88
CA CYS A 7 13.41 -16.33 31.73
C CYS A 7 12.26 -15.55 31.09
N LYS A 8 11.39 -14.94 31.91
CA LYS A 8 10.31 -14.07 31.43
C LYS A 8 10.86 -12.85 30.69
N GLN A 9 11.90 -12.22 31.24
CA GLN A 9 12.56 -11.07 30.63
C GLN A 9 13.23 -11.45 29.31
N ALA A 10 14.03 -12.51 29.28
CA ALA A 10 14.68 -13.01 28.05
C ALA A 10 13.66 -13.38 26.96
N TYR A 11 12.51 -13.96 27.34
CA TYR A 11 11.41 -14.23 26.42
C TYR A 11 10.81 -12.94 25.85
N HIS A 12 10.53 -11.92 26.68
CA HIS A 12 10.02 -10.64 26.22
C HIS A 12 11.02 -9.90 25.32
N GLU A 13 12.30 -9.90 25.67
CA GLU A 13 13.38 -9.31 24.87
C GLU A 13 13.54 -10.02 23.53
N GLY A 14 13.55 -11.36 23.53
CA GLY A 14 13.64 -12.16 22.31
C GLY A 14 12.47 -11.90 21.37
N ILE A 15 11.24 -11.89 21.89
CA ILE A 15 10.04 -11.55 21.10
C ILE A 15 10.11 -10.13 20.56
N ALA A 16 10.54 -9.16 21.39
CA ALA A 16 10.68 -7.79 20.93
C ALA A 16 11.63 -7.74 19.73
N VAL A 17 12.81 -8.36 19.82
CA VAL A 17 13.79 -8.42 18.72
C VAL A 17 13.19 -9.09 17.47
N PHE A 18 12.50 -10.22 17.61
CA PHE A 18 11.90 -10.91 16.47
C PHE A 18 10.85 -10.07 15.73
N TYR A 19 9.98 -9.36 16.44
CA TYR A 19 8.93 -8.58 15.79
C TYR A 19 9.38 -7.18 15.35
N THR A 20 10.43 -6.60 15.95
CA THR A 20 10.94 -5.28 15.56
C THR A 20 12.00 -5.31 14.46
N SER A 21 12.68 -6.45 14.27
CA SER A 21 13.78 -6.56 13.29
C SER A 21 13.36 -7.21 11.98
N ASN A 22 12.22 -7.91 11.96
CA ASN A 22 11.75 -8.61 10.78
C ASN A 22 10.60 -7.87 10.10
N THR A 23 10.56 -7.98 8.78
CA THR A 23 9.39 -7.57 7.99
C THR A 23 8.41 -8.73 7.94
N ILE A 24 7.17 -8.52 8.37
CA ILE A 24 6.12 -9.53 8.23
C ILE A 24 5.50 -9.41 6.84
N LEU A 25 5.45 -10.52 6.12
CA LEU A 25 4.82 -10.63 4.80
C LEU A 25 3.48 -11.36 4.95
N ILE A 26 2.39 -10.76 4.46
CA ILE A 26 1.05 -11.38 4.52
C ILE A 26 0.34 -11.20 3.17
N GLU A 27 0.10 -12.30 2.49
CA GLU A 27 -0.57 -12.30 1.16
C GLU A 27 -1.98 -12.90 1.20
N ASN A 28 -2.33 -13.59 2.29
CA ASN A 28 -3.61 -14.30 2.40
C ASN A 28 -4.70 -13.40 2.99
N GLN A 29 -5.77 -13.15 2.23
CA GLN A 29 -6.84 -12.21 2.60
C GLN A 29 -7.58 -12.58 3.91
N PRO A 30 -8.00 -13.84 4.14
CA PRO A 30 -8.53 -14.27 5.43
C PRO A 30 -7.59 -14.02 6.61
N LEU A 31 -6.27 -14.25 6.43
CA LEU A 31 -5.30 -13.96 7.46
C LEU A 31 -5.22 -12.46 7.74
N ILE A 32 -5.16 -11.62 6.71
CA ILE A 32 -5.15 -10.15 6.85
C ILE A 32 -6.36 -9.68 7.66
N ASP A 33 -7.55 -10.17 7.34
CA ASP A 33 -8.78 -9.84 8.07
C ASP A 33 -8.67 -10.24 9.55
N GLY A 34 -8.23 -11.46 9.83
CA GLY A 34 -8.00 -11.93 11.20
C GLY A 34 -6.95 -11.10 11.94
N PHE A 35 -5.86 -10.72 11.25
CA PHE A 35 -4.78 -9.90 11.80
C PHE A 35 -5.22 -8.51 12.20
N LEU A 36 -6.05 -7.87 11.38
CA LEU A 36 -6.54 -6.52 11.62
C LEU A 36 -7.67 -6.49 12.67
N ARG A 37 -8.48 -7.54 12.76
CA ARG A 37 -9.62 -7.61 13.69
C ARG A 37 -9.24 -8.06 15.10
N GLN A 38 -8.17 -8.84 15.27
CA GLN A 38 -7.78 -9.40 16.57
C GLN A 38 -7.53 -8.35 17.67
N SER A 39 -7.20 -7.11 17.29
CA SER A 39 -6.97 -6.00 18.21
C SER A 39 -8.25 -5.41 18.80
N ASN A 40 -9.43 -5.69 18.23
CA ASN A 40 -10.68 -5.01 18.58
C ASN A 40 -11.63 -5.81 19.48
N LEU A 41 -11.41 -7.12 19.65
CA LEU A 41 -12.37 -7.99 20.34
C LEU A 41 -11.75 -8.67 21.56
N PRO A 42 -12.06 -8.22 22.79
CA PRO A 42 -11.68 -8.95 23.99
C PRO A 42 -12.39 -10.31 24.01
N GLY A 43 -11.62 -11.40 24.15
CA GLY A 43 -12.14 -12.76 24.31
C GLY A 43 -12.24 -13.61 23.05
N GLN A 44 -11.92 -13.09 21.86
CA GLN A 44 -11.81 -13.95 20.66
C GLN A 44 -10.46 -14.70 20.60
N PRO A 45 -10.44 -15.93 20.03
CA PRO A 45 -9.21 -16.65 19.80
C PRO A 45 -8.29 -15.82 18.90
N ARG A 46 -7.10 -15.50 19.42
CA ARG A 46 -6.13 -14.68 18.70
C ARG A 46 -5.29 -15.58 17.81
N LEU A 47 -5.14 -15.19 16.55
CA LEU A 47 -4.25 -15.88 15.61
C LEU A 47 -2.80 -15.77 16.06
N LEU A 48 -2.37 -14.59 16.52
CA LEU A 48 -1.05 -14.37 17.10
C LEU A 48 -1.12 -13.74 18.51
N SER A 49 -0.01 -13.85 19.22
CA SER A 49 0.16 -13.18 20.51
C SER A 49 0.10 -11.65 20.40
N LEU A 50 -0.08 -10.96 21.54
CA LEU A 50 -0.03 -9.49 21.63
C LEU A 50 1.29 -8.89 21.12
N ALA A 51 2.34 -9.71 20.97
CA ALA A 51 3.61 -9.29 20.39
C ALA A 51 3.50 -8.73 18.97
N VAL A 52 2.43 -9.06 18.23
CA VAL A 52 2.20 -8.51 16.89
C VAL A 52 2.11 -6.98 16.87
N GLN A 53 1.76 -6.36 18.01
CA GLN A 53 1.77 -4.90 18.16
C GLN A 53 3.19 -4.30 18.19
N GLN A 54 4.23 -5.13 18.30
CA GLN A 54 5.63 -4.73 18.23
C GLN A 54 6.18 -4.69 16.81
N VAL A 55 5.38 -5.09 15.82
CA VAL A 55 5.79 -5.08 14.41
C VAL A 55 6.08 -3.66 13.97
N THR A 56 7.27 -3.47 13.42
CA THR A 56 7.77 -2.19 12.90
C THR A 56 7.77 -2.17 11.37
N ALA A 57 7.82 -3.32 10.70
CA ALA A 57 7.85 -3.43 9.25
C ALA A 57 6.84 -4.47 8.76
N LEU A 58 5.98 -4.05 7.83
CA LEU A 58 4.88 -4.85 7.33
C LEU A 58 4.74 -4.72 5.81
N ASN A 59 4.56 -5.84 5.14
CA ASN A 59 4.21 -5.92 3.73
C ASN A 59 2.96 -6.78 3.57
N MET A 60 1.89 -6.20 3.04
CA MET A 60 0.63 -6.89 2.80
C MET A 60 0.24 -6.82 1.34
N THR A 61 -0.32 -7.91 0.82
CA THR A 61 -0.96 -7.93 -0.50
C THR A 61 -2.48 -7.98 -0.34
N TRP A 62 -3.17 -6.98 -0.84
CA TRP A 62 -4.62 -6.85 -0.78
C TRP A 62 -5.23 -7.18 -2.15
N HIS A 63 -6.17 -8.13 -2.13
CA HIS A 63 -7.00 -8.49 -3.28
C HIS A 63 -8.39 -7.90 -3.04
N LEU A 64 -8.60 -6.69 -3.56
CA LEU A 64 -9.83 -5.92 -3.42
C LEU A 64 -10.16 -5.33 -4.80
N VAL A 65 -11.41 -5.38 -5.22
CA VAL A 65 -11.90 -4.78 -6.46
C VAL A 65 -12.47 -3.40 -6.14
N LEU A 66 -11.69 -2.34 -6.31
CA LEU A 66 -12.16 -0.98 -5.97
C LEU A 66 -12.77 -0.24 -7.16
N PHE A 67 -12.44 -0.64 -8.38
CA PHE A 67 -12.97 -0.03 -9.61
C PHE A 67 -13.43 -1.15 -10.55
N ALA A 68 -14.68 -1.57 -10.38
CA ALA A 68 -15.27 -2.68 -11.11
C ALA A 68 -16.10 -2.21 -12.32
N GLN A 69 -16.36 -3.13 -13.25
CA GLN A 69 -17.37 -2.95 -14.29
C GLN A 69 -18.79 -2.96 -13.70
N GLU A 70 -19.77 -2.48 -14.47
CA GLU A 70 -21.17 -2.38 -14.03
C GLU A 70 -21.76 -3.71 -13.55
N ASP A 71 -21.32 -4.83 -14.13
CA ASP A 71 -21.77 -6.17 -13.76
C ASP A 71 -21.27 -6.64 -12.37
N SER A 72 -20.30 -5.94 -11.79
CA SER A 72 -19.63 -6.31 -10.52
C SER A 72 -19.77 -5.22 -9.43
N ILE A 73 -20.78 -4.36 -9.51
CA ILE A 73 -20.98 -3.25 -8.55
C ILE A 73 -21.13 -3.73 -7.10
N ASP A 74 -21.78 -4.88 -6.87
CA ASP A 74 -21.96 -5.42 -5.52
C ASP A 74 -20.64 -5.87 -4.88
N GLU A 75 -19.71 -6.37 -5.71
CA GLU A 75 -18.35 -6.70 -5.29
C GLU A 75 -17.56 -5.42 -5.00
N GLU A 76 -17.63 -4.43 -5.90
CA GLU A 76 -17.00 -3.12 -5.70
C GLU A 76 -17.42 -2.47 -4.38
N ARG A 77 -18.73 -2.45 -4.11
CA ARG A 77 -19.28 -1.86 -2.88
C ARG A 77 -18.79 -2.58 -1.63
N ARG A 78 -18.75 -3.91 -1.66
CA ARG A 78 -18.26 -4.73 -0.55
C ARG A 78 -16.79 -4.46 -0.28
N ASP A 79 -15.98 -4.46 -1.34
CA ASP A 79 -14.53 -4.33 -1.23
C ASP A 79 -14.10 -2.90 -0.88
N ARG A 80 -14.85 -1.88 -1.31
CA ARG A 80 -14.68 -0.49 -0.84
C ARG A 80 -14.94 -0.36 0.66
N ALA A 81 -16.02 -0.95 1.17
CA ALA A 81 -16.31 -0.94 2.61
C ALA A 81 -15.24 -1.71 3.41
N GLN A 82 -14.74 -2.82 2.86
CA GLN A 82 -13.66 -3.61 3.44
C GLN A 82 -12.34 -2.84 3.45
N PHE A 83 -12.02 -2.12 2.36
CA PHE A 83 -10.86 -1.26 2.25
C PHE A 83 -10.84 -0.18 3.33
N GLU A 84 -11.94 0.57 3.48
CA GLU A 84 -12.07 1.58 4.54
C GLU A 84 -11.89 0.97 5.94
N THR A 85 -12.48 -0.20 6.17
CA THR A 85 -12.33 -0.94 7.43
C THR A 85 -10.85 -1.27 7.67
N TYR A 86 -10.14 -1.82 6.68
CA TYR A 86 -8.73 -2.16 6.82
C TYR A 86 -7.87 -0.94 7.13
N LEU A 87 -8.12 0.17 6.46
CA LEU A 87 -7.42 1.43 6.72
C LEU A 87 -7.68 1.97 8.13
N GLU A 88 -8.89 1.80 8.67
CA GLU A 88 -9.19 2.18 10.06
C GLU A 88 -8.49 1.27 11.07
N LEU A 89 -8.43 -0.03 10.79
CA LEU A 89 -7.90 -1.03 11.71
C LEU A 89 -6.38 -1.08 11.74
N LEU A 90 -5.71 -0.76 10.64
CA LEU A 90 -4.26 -0.92 10.49
C LEU A 90 -3.46 -0.16 11.58
N PRO A 91 -3.72 1.14 11.85
CA PRO A 91 -3.03 1.85 12.94
C PRO A 91 -3.29 1.26 14.34
N ARG A 92 -4.45 0.63 14.55
CA ARG A 92 -4.80 -0.01 15.84
C ARG A 92 -4.13 -1.36 16.00
N ALA A 93 -4.04 -2.13 14.92
CA ALA A 93 -3.42 -3.45 14.90
C ALA A 93 -1.89 -3.37 15.04
N PHE A 94 -1.27 -2.36 14.41
CA PHE A 94 0.18 -2.19 14.36
C PHE A 94 0.60 -0.76 14.80
N PRO A 95 0.47 -0.44 16.10
CA PRO A 95 0.70 0.92 16.59
C PRO A 95 2.17 1.38 16.50
N LYS A 96 3.12 0.45 16.40
CA LYS A 96 4.57 0.72 16.32
C LYS A 96 5.12 0.64 14.89
N LEU A 97 4.24 0.65 13.89
CA LEU A 97 4.63 0.47 12.51
C LEU A 97 5.45 1.67 12.01
N ARG A 98 6.63 1.38 11.45
CA ARG A 98 7.57 2.35 10.86
C ARG A 98 7.68 2.21 9.36
N HIS A 99 7.50 1.00 8.82
CA HIS A 99 7.53 0.71 7.39
C HIS A 99 6.28 -0.07 7.01
N LEU A 100 5.51 0.48 6.08
CA LEU A 100 4.34 -0.19 5.52
C LEU A 100 4.51 -0.33 4.01
N THR A 101 4.32 -1.52 3.49
CA THR A 101 4.12 -1.76 2.05
C THR A 101 2.76 -2.40 1.85
N LEU A 102 1.90 -1.75 1.07
CA LEU A 102 0.64 -2.31 0.61
C LEU A 102 0.76 -2.59 -0.89
N GLN A 103 0.59 -3.84 -1.28
CA GLN A 103 0.56 -4.27 -2.66
C GLN A 103 -0.89 -4.55 -3.03
N PHE A 104 -1.33 -4.07 -4.18
CA PHE A 104 -2.67 -4.36 -4.66
C PHE A 104 -2.62 -5.35 -5.81
N GLY A 105 -3.52 -6.33 -5.77
CA GLY A 105 -3.72 -7.29 -6.85
C GLY A 105 -4.18 -6.61 -8.14
N LEU A 106 -4.09 -7.34 -9.26
CA LEU A 106 -4.50 -6.84 -10.57
C LEU A 106 -6.00 -6.52 -10.63
N ASP A 107 -6.78 -7.18 -9.79
CA ASP A 107 -8.23 -7.02 -9.71
C ASP A 107 -8.66 -5.68 -9.10
N LEU A 108 -7.70 -4.88 -8.58
CA LEU A 108 -7.96 -3.53 -8.06
C LEU A 108 -8.74 -2.66 -9.05
N TYR A 109 -8.43 -2.81 -10.33
CA TYR A 109 -9.06 -2.07 -11.41
C TYR A 109 -9.43 -3.02 -12.55
N SER A 110 -10.73 -3.22 -12.78
CA SER A 110 -11.26 -4.09 -13.84
C SER A 110 -12.15 -3.38 -14.85
N ARG A 111 -12.34 -2.05 -14.73
CA ARG A 111 -13.10 -1.25 -15.70
C ARG A 111 -12.49 -1.28 -17.09
N MET A 112 -13.35 -1.17 -18.11
CA MET A 112 -12.93 -1.04 -19.52
C MET A 112 -12.33 0.33 -19.84
N HIS A 113 -12.73 1.37 -19.10
CA HIS A 113 -12.19 2.71 -19.27
C HIS A 113 -10.75 2.79 -18.76
N TRP A 114 -9.93 3.67 -19.34
CA TRP A 114 -8.59 3.91 -18.83
C TRP A 114 -8.65 4.58 -17.44
N PRO A 115 -7.76 4.25 -16.48
CA PRO A 115 -7.82 4.83 -15.12
C PRO A 115 -7.79 6.36 -15.09
N ASP A 116 -7.16 7.01 -16.07
CA ASP A 116 -7.14 8.47 -16.17
C ASP A 116 -8.54 9.08 -16.37
N ASN A 117 -9.45 8.35 -17.03
CA ASN A 117 -10.84 8.79 -17.23
C ASN A 117 -11.66 8.80 -15.93
N VAL A 118 -11.17 8.14 -14.87
CA VAL A 118 -11.80 8.07 -13.54
C VAL A 118 -10.86 8.60 -12.45
N ALA A 119 -9.96 9.50 -12.84
CA ALA A 119 -8.92 10.09 -12.01
C ALA A 119 -9.44 10.76 -10.72
N GLU A 120 -10.59 11.45 -10.79
CA GLU A 120 -11.22 12.09 -9.63
C GLU A 120 -11.84 11.07 -8.68
N GLU A 121 -12.44 10.00 -9.20
CA GLU A 121 -12.96 8.92 -8.37
C GLU A 121 -11.82 8.17 -7.69
N MET A 122 -10.73 7.89 -8.40
CA MET A 122 -9.53 7.27 -7.83
C MET A 122 -8.91 8.11 -6.72
N GLN A 123 -8.91 9.43 -6.87
CA GLN A 123 -8.47 10.37 -5.84
C GLN A 123 -9.26 10.13 -4.54
N VAL A 124 -10.59 10.19 -4.63
CA VAL A 124 -11.49 10.15 -3.46
C VAL A 124 -11.58 8.75 -2.84
N VAL A 125 -11.67 7.71 -3.67
CA VAL A 125 -11.92 6.33 -3.22
C VAL A 125 -10.65 5.63 -2.75
N PHE A 126 -9.50 5.96 -3.34
CA PHE A 126 -8.27 5.20 -3.13
C PHE A 126 -7.17 6.04 -2.50
N TYR A 127 -6.79 7.15 -3.12
CA TYR A 127 -5.61 7.91 -2.69
C TYR A 127 -5.81 8.69 -1.39
N ASP A 128 -6.92 9.43 -1.26
CA ASP A 128 -7.20 10.24 -0.08
C ASP A 128 -7.35 9.37 1.18
N PRO A 129 -8.08 8.23 1.17
CA PRO A 129 -8.15 7.33 2.31
C PRO A 129 -6.78 6.78 2.73
N LEU A 130 -5.89 6.47 1.77
CA LEU A 130 -4.54 6.00 2.08
C LEU A 130 -3.68 7.08 2.73
N VAL A 131 -3.75 8.33 2.25
CA VAL A 131 -3.05 9.46 2.88
C VAL A 131 -3.57 9.70 4.29
N LEU A 132 -4.89 9.68 4.47
CA LEU A 132 -5.53 9.82 5.78
C LEU A 132 -5.12 8.69 6.73
N MET A 133 -4.99 7.46 6.24
CA MET A 133 -4.50 6.33 7.02
C MET A 133 -3.04 6.51 7.43
N SER A 134 -2.16 6.88 6.49
CA SER A 134 -0.73 7.12 6.79
C SER A 134 -0.56 8.21 7.85
N ALA A 135 -1.39 9.26 7.82
CA ALA A 135 -1.37 10.32 8.82
C ALA A 135 -1.81 9.86 10.23
N LYS A 136 -2.54 8.74 10.35
CA LYS A 136 -2.95 8.14 11.63
C LYS A 136 -1.89 7.23 12.25
N LEU A 137 -0.82 6.88 11.51
CA LEU A 137 0.28 6.09 12.03
C LEU A 137 1.28 7.01 12.75
N PRO A 138 1.51 6.85 14.06
CA PRO A 138 2.24 7.84 14.85
C PRO A 138 3.74 7.91 14.55
N ASP A 139 4.37 6.75 14.28
CA ASP A 139 5.83 6.60 14.11
C ASP A 139 6.21 6.14 12.70
N ILE A 140 5.30 6.28 11.73
CA ILE A 140 5.56 5.83 10.36
C ILE A 140 6.71 6.64 9.77
N ALA A 141 7.68 5.95 9.19
CA ALA A 141 8.79 6.56 8.46
C ALA A 141 8.51 6.51 6.94
N GLU A 142 7.96 5.38 6.48
CA GLU A 142 7.70 5.15 5.06
C GLU A 142 6.44 4.31 4.83
N THR A 143 5.60 4.78 3.90
CA THR A 143 4.44 4.05 3.40
C THR A 143 4.57 3.87 1.89
N TRP A 144 4.71 2.63 1.45
CA TRP A 144 4.82 2.22 0.06
C TRP A 144 3.50 1.62 -0.42
N ILE A 145 3.02 2.09 -1.55
CA ILE A 145 1.84 1.59 -2.24
C ILE A 145 2.28 1.05 -3.60
N ALA A 146 2.09 -0.25 -3.80
CA ALA A 146 2.43 -0.94 -5.03
C ALA A 146 1.15 -1.10 -5.86
N LEU A 147 1.08 -0.38 -6.98
CA LEU A 147 -0.08 -0.32 -7.87
C LEU A 147 0.04 -1.30 -9.03
N PRO A 148 -1.10 -1.75 -9.60
CA PRO A 148 -1.11 -2.36 -10.93
C PRO A 148 -0.53 -1.40 -11.97
N ALA A 149 0.16 -1.94 -12.98
CA ALA A 149 0.88 -1.15 -13.98
C ALA A 149 0.01 -0.08 -14.66
N GLY A 150 -1.22 -0.41 -15.06
CA GLY A 150 -2.13 0.55 -15.70
C GLY A 150 -2.47 1.75 -14.83
N MET A 151 -2.72 1.53 -13.53
CA MET A 151 -2.95 2.62 -12.59
C MET A 151 -1.69 3.45 -12.34
N MET A 152 -0.52 2.80 -12.30
CA MET A 152 0.76 3.51 -12.14
C MET A 152 1.03 4.44 -13.33
N VAL A 153 0.85 3.94 -14.56
CA VAL A 153 1.01 4.74 -15.78
C VAL A 153 0.05 5.93 -15.80
N ALA A 154 -1.24 5.71 -15.56
CA ALA A 154 -2.20 6.82 -15.51
C ALA A 154 -1.84 7.87 -14.43
N THR A 155 -1.30 7.43 -13.29
CA THR A 155 -0.86 8.34 -12.22
C THR A 155 0.39 9.14 -12.61
N LEU A 156 1.32 8.52 -13.34
CA LEU A 156 2.50 9.19 -13.90
C LEU A 156 2.10 10.18 -15.01
N ASP A 157 1.17 9.84 -15.90
CA ASP A 157 0.70 10.72 -16.97
C ASP A 157 0.07 12.01 -16.40
N ARG A 158 -0.70 11.90 -15.31
CA ARG A 158 -1.22 13.06 -14.57
C ARG A 158 -0.12 13.95 -14.00
N CYS A 159 1.00 13.36 -13.59
CA CYS A 159 2.17 14.12 -13.12
C CYS A 159 2.90 14.81 -14.29
N GLY A 160 3.06 14.11 -15.42
CA GLY A 160 3.68 14.62 -16.65
C GLY A 160 2.89 15.75 -17.32
N SER A 161 1.58 15.79 -17.11
CA SER A 161 0.68 16.82 -17.65
C SER A 161 0.74 18.17 -16.91
N ARG A 162 1.60 18.30 -15.87
CA ARG A 162 1.88 19.60 -15.25
C ARG A 162 2.67 20.50 -16.22
N PRO A 163 2.23 21.76 -16.44
CA PRO A 163 3.00 22.70 -17.21
C PRO A 163 4.26 23.03 -16.41
N VAL A 164 5.40 22.52 -16.89
CA VAL A 164 6.76 22.70 -16.34
C VAL A 164 7.09 21.82 -15.14
N LEU A 165 7.35 20.53 -15.42
CA LEU A 165 8.32 19.78 -14.61
C LEU A 165 9.69 20.45 -14.77
N THR A 166 10.31 20.83 -13.66
CA THR A 166 11.69 21.32 -13.61
C THR A 166 12.64 20.28 -14.21
N ALA A 167 13.79 20.71 -14.74
CA ALA A 167 14.79 19.80 -15.32
C ALA A 167 15.25 18.72 -14.33
N GLN A 168 15.18 19.00 -13.02
CA GLN A 168 15.50 18.05 -11.97
C GLN A 168 14.38 17.02 -11.75
N GLU A 169 13.10 17.41 -11.84
CA GLU A 169 11.97 16.47 -11.79
C GLU A 169 11.98 15.52 -12.98
N LYS A 170 12.26 16.04 -14.18
CA LYS A 170 12.51 15.22 -15.38
C LYS A 170 13.65 14.24 -15.16
N SER A 171 14.77 14.66 -14.56
CA SER A 171 15.90 13.76 -14.28
C SER A 171 15.57 12.61 -13.31
N THR A 172 14.64 12.80 -12.38
CA THR A 172 14.16 11.73 -11.48
C THR A 172 13.21 10.75 -12.16
N ILE A 173 12.44 11.21 -13.15
CA ILE A 173 11.55 10.37 -13.96
C ILE A 173 12.36 9.60 -15.02
N ASP A 174 13.32 10.27 -15.67
CA ASP A 174 14.13 9.73 -16.77
C ASP A 174 15.26 8.77 -16.32
N SER A 175 15.62 8.74 -15.03
CA SER A 175 16.73 7.88 -14.54
C SER A 175 16.32 6.46 -14.15
N TRP A 176 15.04 6.12 -14.25
CA TRP A 176 14.49 4.84 -13.78
C TRP A 176 13.47 4.39 -14.82
N ASP A 177 13.64 3.17 -15.38
CA ASP A 177 12.75 2.61 -16.42
C ASP A 177 11.26 2.91 -16.13
N TYR A 178 10.43 3.02 -17.18
CA TYR A 178 8.99 3.34 -17.12
C TYR A 178 8.18 2.52 -16.07
N PHE A 179 8.74 1.39 -15.60
CA PHE A 179 8.20 0.47 -14.60
C PHE A 179 8.93 0.45 -13.24
N GLY A 180 10.09 1.07 -13.14
CA GLY A 180 10.87 1.24 -11.90
C GLY A 180 10.63 2.59 -11.21
N GLY A 181 9.85 3.48 -11.84
CA GLY A 181 9.51 4.78 -11.29
C GLY A 181 8.83 4.70 -9.93
N GLN A 182 9.32 5.50 -8.98
CA GLN A 182 8.69 5.74 -7.69
C GLN A 182 8.19 7.18 -7.66
N LEU A 183 7.00 7.39 -7.11
CA LEU A 183 6.32 8.69 -7.13
C LEU A 183 5.81 9.03 -5.74
N TRP A 184 6.14 10.22 -5.24
CA TRP A 184 5.59 10.68 -3.95
C TRP A 184 4.21 11.31 -4.13
N TYR A 185 3.29 11.00 -3.23
CA TYR A 185 1.92 11.49 -3.22
C TYR A 185 1.49 11.96 -1.81
N PRO A 186 0.74 13.06 -1.65
CA PRO A 186 0.22 13.95 -2.68
C PRO A 186 1.33 14.81 -3.33
N PHE A 187 1.09 15.26 -4.55
CA PHE A 187 2.05 15.99 -5.40
C PHE A 187 2.27 17.45 -4.95
N MET A 188 2.72 17.67 -3.71
CA MET A 188 3.03 19.01 -3.18
C MET A 188 4.39 19.52 -3.68
N ASP A 189 4.54 20.84 -3.77
CA ASP A 189 5.79 21.52 -4.18
C ASP A 189 6.94 21.23 -3.18
N ARG A 190 8.18 21.09 -3.68
CA ARG A 190 9.39 20.77 -2.90
C ARG A 190 9.71 21.79 -1.81
N THR A 191 9.16 22.99 -1.89
CA THR A 191 9.35 24.09 -0.93
C THR A 191 8.52 23.91 0.34
N GLU A 192 7.45 23.13 0.29
CA GLU A 192 6.77 22.63 1.47
C GLU A 192 7.54 21.42 1.97
N ASP A 193 8.40 21.68 2.96
CA ASP A 193 9.13 20.74 3.81
C ASP A 193 8.55 19.33 3.66
N ARG A 194 9.16 18.48 2.81
CA ARG A 194 8.68 17.13 2.44
C ARG A 194 8.13 16.49 3.70
N GLY A 195 6.81 16.59 3.87
CA GLY A 195 6.19 16.55 5.19
C GLY A 195 6.79 15.40 5.96
N ARG A 196 7.41 15.70 7.12
CA ARG A 196 8.15 14.79 8.03
C ARG A 196 8.15 13.32 7.57
N PRO A 197 9.31 12.63 7.47
CA PRO A 197 9.37 11.22 7.07
C PRO A 197 8.19 10.44 7.67
N GLY A 198 7.27 9.97 6.81
CA GLY A 198 6.00 9.34 7.21
C GLY A 198 4.69 10.00 6.75
N LYS A 199 4.70 11.27 6.31
CA LYS A 199 3.47 11.98 5.91
C LYS A 199 3.31 12.05 4.39
N GLY A 200 2.77 10.97 3.82
CA GLY A 200 2.54 10.82 2.39
C GLY A 200 2.73 9.35 1.98
N LEU A 201 2.67 9.09 0.68
CA LEU A 201 2.74 7.75 0.10
C LEU A 201 3.81 7.74 -0.98
N TRP A 202 4.68 6.75 -0.93
CA TRP A 202 5.49 6.37 -2.07
C TRP A 202 4.70 5.40 -2.94
N LEU A 203 4.37 5.80 -4.15
CA LEU A 203 3.73 4.96 -5.16
C LEU A 203 4.81 4.29 -6.01
N LYS A 204 4.65 3.01 -6.31
CA LYS A 204 5.49 2.28 -7.26
C LYS A 204 4.66 1.27 -8.05
N CYS A 205 5.20 0.80 -9.17
CA CYS A 205 4.62 -0.35 -9.85
C CYS A 205 4.86 -1.61 -9.02
N GLY A 206 3.79 -2.28 -8.56
CA GLY A 206 3.87 -3.46 -7.71
C GLY A 206 4.09 -4.77 -8.46
N GLN A 207 3.51 -4.90 -9.65
CA GLN A 207 3.68 -6.05 -10.53
C GLN A 207 3.57 -5.62 -12.00
N ILE A 208 4.51 -6.05 -12.85
CA ILE A 208 4.34 -6.02 -14.32
C ILE A 208 3.66 -7.32 -14.73
N LYS A 209 2.42 -7.49 -14.27
CA LYS A 209 1.50 -8.52 -14.74
C LYS A 209 0.16 -7.86 -14.97
N GLY A 210 -0.62 -8.38 -15.91
CA GLY A 210 -1.97 -7.89 -16.19
C GLY A 210 -2.13 -7.22 -17.55
N PRO A 211 -3.39 -6.97 -17.94
CA PRO A 211 -3.72 -6.41 -19.24
C PRO A 211 -3.17 -4.99 -19.36
N TYR A 212 -2.37 -4.79 -20.39
CA TYR A 212 -1.66 -3.57 -20.72
C TYR A 212 -2.44 -2.82 -21.77
N TRP A 213 -2.87 -1.61 -21.47
CA TRP A 213 -3.55 -0.80 -22.46
C TRP A 213 -2.54 -0.13 -23.38
N SER A 214 -2.66 -0.39 -24.67
CA SER A 214 -1.86 0.30 -25.68
C SER A 214 -2.55 1.62 -26.05
N ILE A 215 -1.92 2.74 -25.70
CA ILE A 215 -2.38 4.08 -26.10
C ILE A 215 -2.47 4.21 -27.64
N ARG A 216 -1.68 3.43 -28.40
CA ARG A 216 -1.70 3.43 -29.86
C ARG A 216 -2.84 2.64 -30.48
N THR A 217 -3.31 1.59 -29.82
CA THR A 217 -4.30 0.66 -30.41
C THR A 217 -5.63 0.65 -29.67
N GLY A 218 -5.71 1.19 -28.44
CA GLY A 218 -6.92 1.14 -27.61
C GLY A 218 -7.28 -0.27 -27.15
N GLU A 219 -6.29 -1.18 -27.09
CA GLU A 219 -6.49 -2.60 -26.78
C GLU A 219 -5.67 -3.02 -25.54
N PHE A 220 -6.16 -4.06 -24.86
CA PHE A 220 -5.48 -4.71 -23.74
C PHE A 220 -4.56 -5.84 -24.22
N PHE A 221 -3.31 -5.87 -23.75
CA PHE A 221 -2.33 -6.94 -24.01
C PHE A 221 -1.72 -7.47 -22.71
N HIS A 222 -1.63 -8.78 -22.51
CA HIS A 222 -0.96 -9.30 -21.32
C HIS A 222 0.56 -9.28 -21.48
N LEU A 223 1.27 -8.46 -20.69
CA LEU A 223 2.73 -8.55 -20.59
C LEU A 223 3.15 -9.77 -19.77
N GLY A 224 4.20 -10.46 -20.23
CA GLY A 224 4.83 -11.57 -19.53
C GLY A 224 5.60 -11.13 -18.28
N LEU A 225 5.75 -12.09 -17.36
CA LEU A 225 6.40 -12.00 -16.05
C LEU A 225 7.71 -11.19 -16.04
N ILE A 226 7.68 -9.97 -15.49
CA ILE A 226 8.87 -9.28 -14.96
C ILE A 226 8.51 -8.68 -13.60
N SER A 227 9.07 -9.23 -12.53
CA SER A 227 8.93 -8.67 -11.17
C SER A 227 10.05 -7.68 -10.92
N CYS A 228 9.75 -6.39 -10.85
CA CYS A 228 10.70 -5.35 -10.43
C CYS A 228 10.71 -5.23 -8.90
N PHE A 229 11.30 -6.23 -8.22
CA PHE A 229 11.71 -6.05 -6.83
C PHE A 229 13.24 -5.97 -6.79
N GLY A 230 13.78 -4.75 -6.79
CA GLY A 230 15.14 -4.47 -6.38
C GLY A 230 15.14 -4.11 -4.89
N THR A 231 15.99 -4.78 -4.12
CA THR A 231 16.30 -4.52 -2.71
C THR A 231 16.82 -3.10 -2.48
#